data_AF-A0A378MC94-F1
#
_entry.id   AF-A0A378MC94-F1
#
_cell.length_a   1.000
_cell.length_b   1.000
_cell.length_c   1.000
_cell.angle_alpha   90.00
_cell.angle_beta   90.00
_cell.angle_gamma   90.00
#
_symmetry.space_group_name_H-M   'P 1'
#
loop_
_entity.id
_entity.type
_entity.pdbx_description
1 polymer ?
#
loop_
_entity_poly.entity_id
_entity_poly.type
_entity_poly.pdbx_seq_one_letter_code
_entity_poly.pdbx_strand_id
1 'polypeptide(L)'
;MTAFLMKEKLEALLADPKRTFRFDREKDTLSVEQGSASVVLTLPTIIGNWEEEGERALEKIRYYVEEGLRASGHEIQLDGNETKIFPVIRSTSFPRKTKQGELLAVDEHTAETAIFYVLDLGRSYKFITQKQLQDEAISIEVIRKHALANVNKLPVEVKKIASARMIFILFA
;
A
#
# COMPACT_ATOMS: atom_id res chain seq x y z
N MET A 1 9.77 31.29 4.12
CA MET A 1 8.38 30.95 4.53
C MET A 1 8.35 30.60 6.02
N THR A 2 7.27 30.83 6.80
CA THR A 2 7.20 30.40 8.22
C THR A 2 6.44 29.08 8.39
N ALA A 3 6.70 28.33 9.47
CA ALA A 3 5.98 27.09 9.79
C ALA A 3 4.45 27.31 9.85
N PHE A 4 4.02 28.40 10.49
CA PHE A 4 2.60 28.75 10.58
C PHE A 4 1.94 28.99 9.21
N LEU A 5 2.58 29.78 8.34
CA LEU A 5 2.06 30.05 6.99
C LEU A 5 2.06 28.80 6.11
N MET A 6 3.08 27.94 6.24
CA MET A 6 3.13 26.67 5.53
C MET A 6 2.02 25.72 6.00
N LYS A 7 1.75 25.69 7.31
CA LYS A 7 0.65 24.93 7.90
C LYS A 7 -0.70 25.35 7.32
N GLU A 8 -1.01 26.64 7.28
CA GLU A 8 -2.27 27.14 6.67
C GLU A 8 -2.37 26.77 5.19
N LYS A 9 -1.25 26.87 4.45
CA LYS A 9 -1.21 26.51 3.02
C LYS A 9 -1.47 25.02 2.79
N LEU A 10 -0.89 24.15 3.62
CA LEU A 10 -1.10 22.70 3.56
C LEU A 10 -2.52 22.32 3.99
N GLU A 11 -3.09 22.96 5.01
CA GLU A 11 -4.48 22.75 5.43
C GLU A 11 -5.46 23.12 4.30
N ALA A 12 -5.23 24.25 3.61
CA ALA A 12 -6.05 24.65 2.46
C ALA A 12 -5.89 23.70 1.26
N LEU A 13 -4.67 23.26 0.97
CA LEU A 13 -4.36 22.34 -0.13
C LEU A 13 -4.98 20.95 0.08
N LEU A 14 -4.98 20.47 1.34
CA LEU A 14 -5.39 19.13 1.71
C LEU A 14 -6.82 19.07 2.27
N ALA A 15 -7.56 20.18 2.20
CA ALA A 15 -8.88 20.30 2.79
C ALA A 15 -9.84 19.22 2.28
N ASP A 16 -10.40 18.43 3.20
CA ASP A 16 -11.46 17.46 2.95
C ASP A 16 -12.35 17.37 4.19
N PRO A 17 -13.68 17.24 4.06
CA PRO A 17 -14.60 17.18 5.21
C PRO A 17 -14.31 16.04 6.20
N LYS A 18 -13.62 14.98 5.76
CA LYS A 18 -13.28 13.82 6.58
C LYS A 18 -11.91 13.93 7.25
N ARG A 19 -11.18 15.03 7.04
CA ARG A 19 -9.83 15.22 7.55
C ARG A 19 -9.79 16.06 8.81
N THR A 20 -8.92 15.65 9.72
CA THR A 20 -8.56 16.42 10.92
C THR A 20 -7.08 16.77 10.85
N PHE A 21 -6.75 18.01 11.17
CA PHE A 21 -5.38 18.52 11.19
C PHE A 21 -4.94 18.79 12.63
N ARG A 22 -3.75 18.35 13.01
CA ARG A 22 -3.14 18.67 14.31
C ARG A 22 -1.76 19.25 14.10
N PHE A 23 -1.54 20.45 14.62
CA PHE A 23 -0.25 21.12 14.53
C PHE A 23 0.48 21.02 15.88
N ASP A 24 1.67 20.42 15.88
CA ASP A 24 2.60 20.39 17.01
C ASP A 24 3.62 21.52 16.81
N ARG A 25 3.49 22.56 17.62
CA ARG A 25 4.34 23.77 17.55
C ARG A 25 5.74 23.55 18.10
N GLU A 26 5.94 22.59 19.01
CA GLU A 26 7.28 22.30 19.55
C GLU A 26 8.12 21.53 18.55
N LYS A 27 7.49 20.67 17.75
CA LYS A 27 8.17 19.82 16.76
C LYS A 27 8.09 20.36 15.33
N ASP A 28 7.35 21.44 15.11
CA ASP A 28 7.00 21.96 13.77
C ASP A 28 6.47 20.86 12.83
N THR A 29 5.53 20.07 13.32
CA THR A 29 4.88 19.00 12.53
C THR A 29 3.38 19.22 12.38
N LEU A 30 2.85 18.82 11.22
CA LEU A 30 1.43 18.80 10.92
C LEU A 30 0.99 17.35 10.72
N SER A 31 0.13 16.83 11.60
CA SER A 31 -0.52 15.55 11.41
C SER A 31 -1.82 15.72 10.64
N VAL A 32 -2.00 14.92 9.60
CA VAL A 32 -3.23 14.82 8.81
C VAL A 32 -3.86 13.47 9.12
N GLU A 33 -5.07 13.49 9.68
CA GLU A 33 -5.81 12.31 10.10
C GLU A 33 -7.08 12.15 9.27
N GLN A 34 -7.42 10.93 8.87
CA GLN A 34 -8.67 10.61 8.18
C GLN A 34 -9.15 9.21 8.64
N GLY A 35 -10.16 9.16 9.51
CA GLY A 35 -10.57 7.91 10.15
C GLY A 35 -9.46 7.33 11.04
N SER A 36 -9.05 6.08 10.80
CA SER A 36 -7.91 5.42 11.48
C SER A 36 -6.55 5.75 10.84
N ALA A 37 -6.54 6.47 9.71
CA ALA A 37 -5.33 6.83 8.99
C ALA A 37 -4.68 8.10 9.56
N SER A 38 -3.36 8.13 9.63
CA SER A 38 -2.63 9.34 9.97
C SER A 38 -1.32 9.46 9.18
N VAL A 39 -1.00 10.66 8.71
CA VAL A 39 0.28 11.01 8.10
C VAL A 39 0.86 12.21 8.85
N VAL A 40 2.16 12.17 9.17
CA VAL A 40 2.86 13.27 9.84
C VAL A 40 3.78 13.97 8.84
N LEU A 41 3.62 15.29 8.74
CA LEU A 41 4.39 16.16 7.87
C LEU A 41 5.35 17.01 8.69
N THR A 42 6.63 17.01 8.33
CA THR A 42 7.66 17.86 8.97
C THR A 42 7.78 19.18 8.22
N LEU A 43 7.30 20.27 8.82
CA LEU A 43 7.21 21.55 8.12
C LEU A 43 8.56 22.14 7.71
N PRO A 44 9.66 22.05 8.50
CA PRO A 44 10.96 22.57 8.09
C PRO A 44 11.46 21.94 6.77
N THR A 45 11.29 20.63 6.61
CA THR A 45 11.67 19.92 5.38
C THR A 45 10.83 20.35 4.20
N ILE A 46 9.51 20.50 4.39
CA ILE A 46 8.59 20.93 3.33
C ILE A 46 8.89 22.37 2.91
N ILE A 47 9.21 23.25 3.86
CA ILE A 47 9.61 24.63 3.57
C ILE A 47 10.88 24.64 2.72
N GLY A 48 11.91 23.88 3.09
CA GLY A 48 13.13 23.79 2.27
C GLY A 48 12.85 23.34 0.83
N ASN A 49 12.07 22.27 0.67
CA ASN A 49 11.70 21.78 -0.67
C ASN A 49 10.84 22.79 -1.45
N TRP A 50 9.97 23.54 -0.77
CA TRP A 50 9.14 24.58 -1.40
C TRP A 50 9.96 25.81 -1.80
N GLU A 51 11.00 26.17 -1.05
CA GLU A 51 11.90 27.27 -1.43
C GLU A 51 12.73 26.94 -2.68
N GLU A 52 13.03 25.66 -2.92
CA GLU A 52 13.72 25.18 -4.12
C GLU A 52 12.79 24.97 -5.32
N GLU A 53 11.64 24.31 -5.11
CA GLU A 53 10.78 23.82 -6.20
C GLU A 53 9.45 24.58 -6.35
N GLY A 54 9.14 25.50 -5.44
CA GLY A 54 7.89 26.25 -5.39
C GLY A 54 6.66 25.34 -5.22
N GLU A 55 5.58 25.67 -5.92
CA GLU A 55 4.30 24.94 -5.84
C GLU A 55 4.41 23.44 -6.19
N ARG A 56 5.41 23.03 -6.97
CA ARG A 56 5.63 21.61 -7.31
C ARG A 56 5.91 20.76 -6.07
N ALA A 57 6.57 21.32 -5.06
CA ALA A 57 6.78 20.63 -3.79
C ALA A 57 5.45 20.30 -3.11
N LEU A 58 4.47 21.20 -3.19
CA LEU A 58 3.16 21.00 -2.58
C LEU A 58 2.35 19.91 -3.28
N GLU A 59 2.47 19.78 -4.60
CA GLU A 59 1.84 18.68 -5.33
C GLU A 59 2.38 17.32 -4.92
N LYS A 60 3.70 17.22 -4.71
CA LYS A 60 4.35 16.01 -4.18
C LYS A 60 3.86 15.68 -2.77
N ILE A 61 3.69 16.70 -1.91
CA ILE A 61 3.15 16.51 -0.57
C ILE A 61 1.69 16.06 -0.61
N ARG A 62 0.85 16.66 -1.48
CA ARG A 62 -0.52 16.20 -1.72
C ARG A 62 -0.52 14.71 -2.08
N TYR A 63 0.27 14.31 -3.08
CA TYR A 63 0.39 12.91 -3.46
C TYR A 63 0.83 12.01 -2.29
N TYR A 64 1.84 12.42 -1.54
CA TYR A 64 2.34 11.67 -0.38
C TYR A 64 1.27 11.49 0.71
N VAL A 65 0.52 12.54 1.01
CA VAL A 65 -0.57 12.50 2.01
C VAL A 65 -1.70 11.60 1.53
N GLU A 66 -2.14 11.74 0.27
CA GLU A 66 -3.19 10.89 -0.30
C GLU A 66 -2.79 9.41 -0.26
N GLU A 67 -1.57 9.06 -0.69
CA GLU A 67 -1.09 7.68 -0.65
C GLU A 67 -0.89 7.18 0.79
N GLY A 68 -0.40 8.02 1.69
CA GLY A 68 -0.20 7.67 3.10
C GLY A 68 -1.51 7.46 3.85
N LEU A 69 -2.52 8.29 3.57
CA LEU A 69 -3.88 8.13 4.10
C LEU A 69 -4.58 6.94 3.46
N ARG A 70 -4.42 6.68 2.16
CA ARG A 70 -4.97 5.47 1.51
C ARG A 70 -4.34 4.19 2.06
N ALA A 71 -3.03 4.21 2.31
CA ALA A 71 -2.31 3.08 2.88
C ALA A 71 -2.69 2.80 4.34
N SER A 72 -3.11 3.83 5.09
CA SER A 72 -3.43 3.72 6.52
C SER A 72 -4.94 3.70 6.82
N GLY A 73 -5.80 4.16 5.90
CA GLY A 73 -7.23 4.38 6.10
C GLY A 73 -8.16 3.36 5.47
N HIS A 74 -7.61 2.45 4.68
CA HIS A 74 -8.36 1.29 4.20
C HIS A 74 -7.63 0.03 4.68
N GLU A 75 -8.22 -0.67 5.65
CA GLU A 75 -8.32 -2.12 5.50
C GLU A 75 -9.00 -2.33 4.16
N ILE A 76 -8.18 -2.48 3.11
CA ILE A 76 -8.70 -2.72 1.77
C ILE A 76 -9.41 -4.06 1.85
N GLN A 77 -10.73 -3.99 1.74
CA GLN A 77 -11.59 -5.16 1.81
C GLN A 77 -11.30 -6.07 0.63
N LEU A 78 -11.26 -7.36 0.92
CA LEU A 78 -11.15 -8.42 -0.08
C LEU A 78 -12.49 -8.58 -0.81
N ASP A 79 -13.61 -8.44 -0.09
CA ASP A 79 -14.96 -8.39 -0.66
C ASP A 79 -15.09 -7.21 -1.64
N GLY A 80 -15.56 -7.48 -2.86
CA GLY A 80 -15.62 -6.52 -3.96
C GLY A 80 -14.30 -6.23 -4.68
N ASN A 81 -13.17 -6.78 -4.22
CA ASN A 81 -11.87 -6.69 -4.89
C ASN A 81 -11.32 -8.05 -5.34
N GLU A 82 -12.17 -9.06 -5.47
CA GLU A 82 -11.80 -10.45 -5.73
C GLU A 82 -11.10 -10.61 -7.08
N THR A 83 -11.42 -9.75 -8.04
CA THR A 83 -10.79 -9.71 -9.38
C THR A 83 -9.37 -9.19 -9.40
N LYS A 84 -8.90 -8.62 -8.28
CA LYS A 84 -7.56 -8.04 -8.11
C LYS A 84 -6.67 -8.87 -7.18
N ILE A 85 -7.13 -10.05 -6.78
CA ILE A 85 -6.37 -10.96 -5.92
C ILE A 85 -5.47 -11.82 -6.81
N PHE A 86 -4.18 -11.91 -6.48
CA PHE A 86 -3.21 -12.69 -7.23
C PHE A 86 -2.31 -13.53 -6.31
N PRO A 87 -1.86 -14.71 -6.76
CA PRO A 87 -0.89 -15.52 -6.04
C PRO A 87 0.53 -15.05 -6.36
N VAL A 88 1.39 -15.05 -5.35
CA VAL A 88 2.80 -14.68 -5.46
C VAL A 88 3.64 -15.79 -4.86
N ILE A 89 4.47 -16.42 -5.69
CA ILE A 89 5.40 -17.46 -5.24
C ILE A 89 6.66 -16.78 -4.66
N ARG A 90 7.05 -17.19 -3.45
CA ARG A 90 8.28 -16.73 -2.76
C ARG A 90 8.98 -17.90 -2.08
N SER A 91 10.25 -17.72 -1.72
CA SER A 91 10.97 -18.70 -0.92
C SER A 91 10.33 -18.87 0.46
N THR A 92 10.51 -20.04 1.08
CA THR A 92 10.08 -20.29 2.46
C THR A 92 10.79 -19.41 3.50
N SER A 93 11.93 -18.81 3.13
CA SER A 93 12.63 -17.80 3.92
C SER A 93 11.98 -16.41 3.91
N PHE A 94 11.00 -16.17 3.04
CA PHE A 94 10.29 -14.88 3.02
C PHE A 94 9.49 -14.67 4.31
N PRO A 95 9.48 -13.45 4.88
CA PRO A 95 8.75 -13.18 6.13
C PRO A 95 7.28 -13.56 6.03
N ARG A 96 6.81 -14.40 6.96
CA ARG A 96 5.39 -14.79 7.08
C ARG A 96 4.54 -13.82 7.89
N LYS A 97 5.14 -12.72 8.33
CA LYS A 97 4.48 -11.67 9.11
C LYS A 97 4.73 -10.30 8.48
N THR A 98 3.76 -9.41 8.59
CA THR A 98 3.94 -8.00 8.26
C THR A 98 4.90 -7.34 9.27
N LYS A 99 5.37 -6.13 8.97
CA LYS A 99 6.15 -5.32 9.94
C LYS A 99 5.39 -5.05 11.25
N GLN A 100 4.06 -5.11 11.19
CA GLN A 100 3.15 -4.92 12.33
C GLN A 100 2.84 -6.23 13.07
N GLY A 101 3.43 -7.36 12.63
CA GLY A 101 3.32 -8.67 13.29
C GLY A 101 2.17 -9.55 12.83
N GLU A 102 1.35 -9.10 11.89
CA GLU A 102 0.19 -9.85 11.38
C GLU A 102 0.64 -11.01 10.47
N LEU A 103 0.05 -12.19 10.66
CA LEU A 103 0.35 -13.37 9.82
C LEU A 103 -0.18 -13.17 8.40
N LEU A 104 0.64 -13.49 7.41
CA LEU A 104 0.24 -13.50 6.00
C LEU A 104 -0.62 -14.73 5.69
N ALA A 105 -1.57 -14.58 4.76
CA ALA A 105 -2.29 -15.70 4.16
C ALA A 105 -1.34 -16.42 3.18
N VAL A 106 -1.04 -17.68 3.49
CA VAL A 106 -0.02 -18.48 2.80
C VAL A 106 -0.51 -19.90 2.61
N ASP A 107 -0.23 -20.47 1.44
CA ASP A 107 -0.29 -21.90 1.18
C ASP A 107 1.11 -22.47 0.96
N GLU A 108 1.30 -23.72 1.36
CA GLU A 108 2.50 -24.49 1.02
C GLU A 108 2.52 -24.79 -0.49
N HIS A 109 3.71 -24.77 -1.10
CA HIS A 109 3.87 -25.08 -2.53
C HIS A 109 4.91 -26.17 -2.76
N THR A 110 6.16 -25.94 -2.32
CA THR A 110 7.24 -26.93 -2.32
C THR A 110 8.05 -26.80 -1.03
N ALA A 111 9.07 -27.65 -0.83
CA ALA A 111 9.98 -27.49 0.31
C ALA A 111 10.71 -26.14 0.33
N GLU A 112 10.94 -25.55 -0.85
CA GLU A 112 11.71 -24.31 -1.01
C GLU A 112 10.83 -23.08 -1.22
N THR A 113 9.56 -23.25 -1.58
CA THR A 113 8.66 -22.15 -1.94
C THR A 113 7.28 -22.24 -1.30
N ALA A 114 6.67 -21.08 -1.10
CA ALA A 114 5.30 -20.94 -0.63
C ALA A 114 4.53 -19.93 -1.50
N ILE A 115 3.21 -20.07 -1.54
CA ILE A 115 2.30 -19.17 -2.25
C ILE A 115 1.72 -18.19 -1.24
N PHE A 116 1.99 -16.91 -1.47
CA PHE A 116 1.40 -15.80 -0.74
C PHE A 116 0.30 -15.17 -1.58
N TYR A 117 -0.68 -14.56 -0.94
CA TYR A 117 -1.74 -13.86 -1.66
C TYR A 117 -1.57 -12.35 -1.52
N VAL A 118 -1.77 -11.65 -2.63
CA VAL A 118 -1.70 -10.19 -2.68
C VAL A 118 -2.96 -9.62 -3.30
N LEU A 119 -3.32 -8.42 -2.87
CA LEU A 119 -4.28 -7.57 -3.53
C LEU A 119 -3.54 -6.53 -4.37
N ASP A 120 -3.84 -6.51 -5.66
CA ASP A 120 -3.31 -5.54 -6.61
C ASP A 120 -4.03 -4.18 -6.49
N LEU A 121 -3.24 -3.12 -6.38
CA LEU A 121 -3.67 -1.73 -6.29
C LEU A 121 -3.28 -0.94 -7.56
N GLY A 122 -2.91 -1.65 -8.63
CA GLY A 122 -2.51 -1.12 -9.93
C GLY A 122 -1.06 -0.66 -9.98
N ARG A 123 -0.62 0.20 -9.05
CA ARG A 123 0.78 0.67 -8.97
C ARG A 123 1.61 -0.02 -7.88
N SER A 124 0.93 -0.76 -7.01
CA SER A 124 1.52 -1.46 -5.88
C SER A 124 0.63 -2.64 -5.51
N TYR A 125 1.10 -3.47 -4.59
CA TYR A 125 0.31 -4.58 -4.07
C TYR A 125 0.44 -4.65 -2.55
N LYS A 126 -0.57 -5.24 -1.90
CA LYS A 126 -0.57 -5.50 -0.45
C LYS A 126 -0.75 -6.99 -0.21
N PHE A 127 0.07 -7.58 0.67
CA PHE A 127 -0.15 -8.97 1.09
C PHE A 127 -1.43 -9.08 1.92
N ILE A 128 -2.22 -10.10 1.62
CA ILE A 128 -3.41 -10.45 2.37
C ILE A 128 -2.98 -11.10 3.68
N THR A 129 -3.53 -10.64 4.80
CA THR A 129 -3.26 -11.21 6.13
C THR A 129 -4.35 -12.18 6.57
N GLN A 130 -4.00 -13.11 7.46
CA GLN A 130 -5.00 -14.00 8.07
C GLN A 130 -6.04 -13.23 8.88
N LYS A 131 -5.65 -12.08 9.45
CA LYS A 131 -6.57 -11.20 10.16
C LYS A 131 -7.65 -10.67 9.23
N GLN A 132 -7.30 -10.19 8.04
CA GLN A 132 -8.27 -9.74 7.03
C GLN A 132 -9.26 -10.86 6.63
N LEU A 133 -8.78 -12.10 6.50
CA LEU A 133 -9.64 -13.25 6.23
C LEU A 133 -10.64 -13.52 7.36
N GLN A 134 -10.20 -13.37 8.61
CA GLN A 134 -11.06 -13.56 9.78
C GLN A 134 -12.08 -12.43 9.90
N ASP A 135 -11.65 -11.17 9.74
CA ASP A 135 -12.48 -9.98 9.87
C ASP A 135 -13.59 -9.95 8.80
N GLU A 136 -13.29 -10.42 7.59
CA GLU A 136 -14.25 -10.48 6.47
C GLU A 136 -14.96 -11.85 6.34
N ALA A 137 -14.69 -12.80 7.24
CA ALA A 137 -15.22 -14.16 7.19
C ALA A 137 -14.99 -14.90 5.85
N ILE A 138 -13.85 -14.63 5.19
CA ILE A 138 -13.46 -15.23 3.92
C ILE A 138 -12.47 -16.36 4.17
N SER A 139 -12.73 -17.55 3.61
CA SER A 139 -11.77 -18.66 3.72
C SER A 139 -10.59 -18.48 2.76
N ILE A 140 -9.42 -19.02 3.14
CA ILE A 140 -8.24 -19.04 2.25
C ILE A 140 -8.49 -19.79 0.94
N GLU A 141 -9.43 -20.74 0.92
CA GLU A 141 -9.83 -21.48 -0.28
C GLU A 141 -10.52 -20.58 -1.31
N VAL A 142 -11.35 -19.65 -0.85
CA VAL A 142 -12.01 -18.64 -1.69
C VAL A 142 -10.96 -17.73 -2.32
N ILE A 143 -10.02 -17.24 -1.51
CA ILE A 143 -8.87 -16.43 -1.98
C ILE A 143 -8.08 -17.18 -3.05
N ARG A 144 -7.74 -18.45 -2.80
CA ARG A 144 -7.02 -19.30 -3.75
C ARG A 144 -7.77 -19.41 -5.08
N LYS A 145 -9.08 -19.62 -5.04
CA LYS A 145 -9.91 -19.72 -6.25
C LYS A 145 -9.89 -18.43 -7.06
N HIS A 146 -10.03 -17.27 -6.41
CA HIS A 146 -9.96 -15.97 -7.09
C HIS A 146 -8.58 -15.71 -7.67
N ALA A 147 -7.52 -15.95 -6.88
CA ALA A 147 -6.13 -15.80 -7.30
C ALA A 147 -5.81 -16.59 -8.59
N LEU A 148 -6.19 -17.88 -8.61
CA LEU A 148 -5.98 -18.74 -9.78
C LEU A 148 -6.83 -18.28 -10.97
N ALA A 149 -8.09 -17.93 -10.75
CA ALA A 149 -8.97 -17.43 -11.81
C ALA A 149 -8.45 -16.14 -12.45
N ASN A 150 -7.86 -15.24 -11.66
CA ASN A 150 -7.31 -13.98 -12.17
C ASN A 150 -5.99 -14.21 -12.92
N VAL A 151 -5.09 -15.06 -12.41
CA VAL A 151 -3.88 -15.48 -13.15
C VAL A 151 -4.21 -16.03 -14.52
N ASN A 152 -5.24 -16.88 -14.63
CA ASN A 152 -5.63 -17.48 -15.90
C ASN A 152 -6.22 -16.49 -16.92
N LYS A 153 -6.64 -15.31 -16.49
CA LYS A 153 -7.17 -14.26 -17.39
C LYS A 153 -6.06 -13.36 -17.96
N LEU A 154 -4.86 -13.43 -17.40
CA LEU A 154 -3.79 -12.52 -17.79
C LEU A 154 -3.22 -12.93 -19.14
N PRO A 155 -2.92 -11.96 -20.02
CA PRO A 155 -2.34 -12.26 -21.32
C PRO A 155 -0.99 -12.94 -21.11
N VAL A 156 -0.85 -14.17 -21.60
CA VAL A 156 0.41 -14.90 -21.56
C VAL A 156 1.28 -14.37 -22.70
N GLU A 157 2.19 -13.44 -22.40
CA GLU A 157 3.29 -13.13 -23.31
C GLU A 157 4.31 -14.27 -23.24
N VAL A 158 4.31 -15.14 -24.26
CA VAL A 158 5.32 -16.19 -24.38
C VAL A 158 6.67 -15.56 -24.75
N LYS A 159 7.47 -15.17 -23.76
CA LYS A 159 8.88 -14.82 -23.97
C LYS A 159 9.72 -16.09 -23.97
N LYS A 160 10.34 -16.39 -25.12
CA LYS A 160 11.32 -17.47 -25.26
C LYS A 160 12.62 -17.05 -24.59
N ILE A 161 12.91 -17.58 -23.40
CA ILE A 161 14.14 -17.29 -22.66
C ILE A 161 15.05 -18.52 -22.74
N ALA A 162 16.21 -18.37 -23.37
CA ALA A 162 17.25 -19.40 -23.47
C ALA A 162 18.25 -19.28 -22.32
N SER A 163 17.82 -19.48 -21.09
CA SER A 163 18.72 -19.83 -19.98
C SER A 163 17.91 -20.26 -18.76
N ALA A 164 18.26 -21.43 -18.21
CA ALA A 164 17.62 -22.03 -17.07
C ALA A 164 17.94 -21.24 -15.79
N ARG A 165 16.98 -20.42 -15.31
CA ARG A 165 16.73 -20.18 -13.88
C ARG A 165 15.52 -19.25 -13.71
N MET A 166 14.49 -19.77 -13.03
CA MET A 166 13.38 -19.06 -12.37
C MET A 166 12.51 -18.14 -13.28
N ILE A 167 11.31 -18.60 -13.63
CA ILE A 167 10.29 -17.75 -14.27
C ILE A 167 9.69 -16.85 -13.18
N PHE A 168 10.02 -15.56 -13.20
CA PHE A 168 9.26 -14.54 -12.49
C PHE A 168 8.09 -14.11 -13.38
N ILE A 169 6.85 -14.38 -12.94
CA ILE A 169 5.68 -13.70 -13.49
C ILE A 169 5.56 -12.37 -12.73
N LEU A 170 6.12 -11.31 -13.31
CA LEU A 170 5.85 -9.94 -12.91
C LEU A 170 4.67 -9.45 -13.76
N PHE A 171 3.59 -9.01 -13.11
CA PHE A 171 2.59 -8.17 -13.76
C PHE A 171 3.15 -6.75 -13.82
N ALA A 172 3.21 -6.21 -15.03
CA ALA A 172 3.60 -4.84 -15.34
C ALA A 172 2.37 -3.93 -15.40
#